data_AF-A0A2A4ECH1-F1
#
_entry.id   AF-A0A2A4ECH1-F1
#
_cell.length_a   1.000
_cell.length_b   1.000
_cell.length_c   1.000
_cell.angle_alpha   90.00
_cell.angle_beta   90.00
_cell.angle_gamma   90.00
#
_symmetry.space_group_name_H-M   'P 1'
#
loop_
_entity.id
_entity.type
_entity.pdbx_description
1 polymer ?
#
loop_
_entity_poly.entity_id
_entity_poly.type
_entity_poly.pdbx_seq_one_letter_code
_entity_poly.pdbx_strand_id
1 'polypeptide(L)'
;MNKSSNKILSSFCYFSVFFAPFIFPIVVWALSNGDTSRNAKRALLYHILPMISLGLSTVLFSIYNNNHSSVMFILAIIFIIAVPFYMLKNLYLGIKVLISEK
;
A
#
# COMPACT_ATOMS: atom_id res chain seq x y z
N MET A 1 -20.86 11.17 11.01
CA MET A 1 -21.09 10.18 9.92
C MET A 1 -21.70 8.92 10.50
N ASN A 2 -22.62 8.27 9.78
CA ASN A 2 -23.11 6.94 10.11
C ASN A 2 -21.94 5.92 10.01
N LYS A 3 -21.93 4.90 10.88
CA LYS A 3 -20.93 3.82 10.90
C LYS A 3 -20.75 3.15 9.52
N SER A 4 -21.83 2.94 8.77
CA SER A 4 -21.76 2.36 7.42
C SER A 4 -20.98 3.24 6.44
N SER A 5 -21.18 4.56 6.48
CA SER A 5 -20.42 5.52 5.66
C SER A 5 -18.94 5.55 6.04
N ASN A 6 -18.62 5.48 7.33
CA ASN A 6 -17.24 5.39 7.82
C ASN A 6 -16.53 4.12 7.32
N LYS A 7 -17.27 3.00 7.24
CA LYS A 7 -16.78 1.71 6.77
C LYS A 7 -16.46 1.74 5.27
N ILE A 8 -17.40 2.23 4.46
CA ILE A 8 -17.21 2.38 3.01
C ILE A 8 -16.02 3.31 2.73
N LEU A 9 -15.95 4.45 3.41
CA LEU A 9 -14.85 5.41 3.25
C LEU A 9 -13.49 4.80 3.66
N SER A 10 -13.47 4.03 4.74
CA SER A 10 -12.26 3.31 5.19
C SER A 10 -11.81 2.25 4.18
N SER A 11 -12.75 1.46 3.62
CA SER A 11 -12.45 0.46 2.60
C SER A 11 -11.93 1.09 1.31
N PHE A 12 -12.50 2.22 0.91
CA PHE A 12 -12.05 2.98 -0.26
C PHE A 12 -10.62 3.51 -0.11
N CYS A 13 -10.16 3.79 1.11
CA CYS A 13 -8.75 4.15 1.31
C CYS A 13 -7.81 3.05 0.83
N TYR A 14 -8.14 1.78 1.10
CA TYR A 14 -7.34 0.66 0.63
C TYR A 14 -7.49 0.39 -0.88
N PHE A 15 -8.69 0.59 -1.44
CA PHE A 15 -8.94 0.44 -2.88
C PHE A 15 -8.38 1.59 -3.73
N SER A 16 -7.95 2.68 -3.09
CA SER A 16 -7.30 3.80 -3.78
C SER A 16 -6.05 3.42 -4.56
N VAL A 17 -5.51 2.21 -4.34
CA VAL A 17 -4.44 1.60 -5.15
C VAL A 17 -4.73 1.66 -6.65
N PHE A 18 -6.00 1.64 -7.04
CA PHE A 18 -6.43 1.61 -8.44
C PHE A 18 -6.66 2.98 -9.07
N PHE A 19 -6.75 4.07 -8.29
CA PHE A 19 -7.14 5.38 -8.84
C PHE A 19 -6.40 6.58 -8.25
N ALA A 20 -6.10 6.62 -6.95
CA ALA A 20 -5.45 7.75 -6.29
C ALA A 20 -4.71 7.29 -5.02
N PRO A 21 -3.65 6.45 -5.15
CA PRO A 21 -3.07 5.69 -4.05
C PRO A 21 -2.57 6.53 -2.87
N PHE A 22 -2.15 7.76 -3.11
CA PHE A 22 -1.66 8.66 -2.06
C PHE A 22 -2.65 9.74 -1.71
N ILE A 23 -3.18 10.44 -2.72
CA ILE A 23 -4.02 11.62 -2.52
C ILE A 23 -5.28 11.25 -1.73
N PHE A 24 -5.99 10.19 -2.13
CA PHE A 24 -7.25 9.86 -1.51
C PHE A 24 -7.09 9.46 -0.03
N PRO A 25 -6.19 8.53 0.33
CA PRO A 25 -5.96 8.21 1.74
C PRO A 25 -5.42 9.37 2.58
N ILE A 26 -4.61 10.28 2.01
CA ILE A 26 -4.14 11.49 2.74
C ILE A 26 -5.32 12.40 3.08
N VAL A 27 -6.19 12.68 2.10
CA VAL A 27 -7.36 13.55 2.31
C VAL A 27 -8.28 12.93 3.35
N VAL A 28 -8.58 11.64 3.27
CA VAL A 28 -9.43 10.95 4.26
C VAL A 28 -8.75 10.94 5.63
N TRP A 29 -7.45 10.70 5.72
CA TRP A 29 -6.72 10.71 6.98
C TRP A 29 -6.79 12.07 7.69
N ALA A 30 -6.65 13.16 6.93
CA ALA A 30 -6.71 14.53 7.45
C ALA A 30 -8.12 14.96 7.88
N LEU A 31 -9.16 14.49 7.19
CA LEU A 31 -10.55 14.93 7.41
C LEU A 31 -11.39 13.99 8.29
N SER A 32 -10.87 12.81 8.64
CA SER A 32 -11.59 11.82 9.46
C SER A 32 -10.94 11.61 10.83
N ASN A 33 -11.70 11.02 11.75
CA ASN A 33 -11.27 10.70 13.10
C ASN A 33 -11.52 9.22 13.44
N GLY A 34 -10.91 8.73 14.53
CA GLY A 34 -11.10 7.37 15.02
C GLY A 34 -10.63 6.29 14.02
N ASP A 35 -11.45 5.25 13.83
CA ASP A 35 -11.09 4.09 13.03
C ASP A 35 -10.88 4.40 11.54
N THR A 36 -11.62 5.37 10.98
CA THR A 36 -11.47 5.76 9.58
C THR A 36 -10.12 6.42 9.32
N SER A 37 -9.70 7.31 10.22
CA SER A 37 -8.38 7.96 10.16
C SER A 37 -7.25 6.91 10.29
N ARG A 38 -7.42 5.96 11.21
CA ARG A 38 -6.46 4.86 11.39
C ARG A 38 -6.35 3.96 10.15
N ASN A 39 -7.48 3.64 9.51
CA ASN A 39 -7.52 2.86 8.28
C ASN A 39 -6.90 3.63 7.10
N ALA A 40 -7.17 4.93 6.98
CA ALA A 40 -6.58 5.78 5.95
C ALA A 40 -5.05 5.86 6.07
N LYS A 41 -4.54 6.07 7.30
CA LYS A 41 -3.09 6.02 7.58
C LYS A 41 -2.48 4.65 7.24
N ARG A 42 -3.19 3.56 7.57
CA ARG A 42 -2.71 2.20 7.28
C ARG A 42 -2.71 1.90 5.79
N ALA A 43 -3.72 2.32 5.04
CA ALA A 43 -3.74 2.21 3.58
C ALA A 43 -2.54 2.94 2.96
N LEU A 44 -2.24 4.17 3.41
CA LEU A 44 -1.06 4.93 2.96
C LEU A 44 0.24 4.16 3.11
N LEU A 45 0.45 3.53 4.26
CA LEU A 45 1.67 2.74 4.47
C LEU A 45 1.84 1.64 3.42
N TYR A 46 0.76 0.95 3.07
CA TYR A 46 0.79 -0.10 2.03
C TYR A 46 0.81 0.44 0.60
N HIS A 47 0.58 1.74 0.37
CA HIS A 47 0.87 2.40 -0.92
C HIS A 47 2.32 2.86 -1.02
N ILE A 48 2.92 3.28 0.11
CA ILE A 48 4.31 3.74 0.16
C ILE A 48 5.29 2.56 0.07
N LEU A 49 4.99 1.45 0.75
CA LEU A 49 5.83 0.24 0.74
C LEU A 49 6.18 -0.28 -0.67
N PRO A 50 5.23 -0.42 -1.62
CA PRO A 50 5.53 -0.76 -3.01
C PRO A 50 6.52 0.21 -3.67
N MET A 51 6.41 1.52 -3.40
CA MET A 51 7.30 2.53 -3.98
C MET A 51 8.72 2.42 -3.43
N ILE A 52 8.86 2.19 -2.12
CA ILE A 52 10.16 1.91 -1.48
C ILE A 52 10.75 0.63 -2.05
N SER A 53 9.93 -0.41 -2.21
CA SER A 53 10.34 -1.70 -2.78
C SER A 53 10.88 -1.54 -4.21
N LEU A 54 10.18 -0.78 -5.05
CA LEU A 54 10.64 -0.46 -6.40
C LEU A 54 11.96 0.33 -6.38
N GLY A 55 12.06 1.37 -5.54
CA GLY A 55 13.29 2.16 -5.42
C GLY A 55 14.49 1.34 -4.93
N LEU A 56 14.29 0.42 -3.99
CA LEU A 56 15.34 -0.50 -3.56
C LEU A 56 15.73 -1.47 -4.68
N SER A 57 14.76 -2.00 -5.42
CA SER A 57 15.02 -2.89 -6.54
C SER A 57 15.85 -2.20 -7.64
N THR A 58 15.55 -0.94 -7.98
CA THR A 58 16.31 -0.20 -9.01
C THR A 58 17.76 0.05 -8.57
N VAL A 59 17.98 0.40 -7.31
CA VAL A 59 19.34 0.56 -6.75
C VAL A 59 20.10 -0.76 -6.79
N LEU A 60 19.48 -1.86 -6.34
CA LEU A 60 20.10 -3.19 -6.36
C LEU A 60 20.41 -3.67 -7.78
N PHE A 61 19.51 -3.40 -8.74
CA PHE A 61 19.72 -3.74 -10.14
C PHE A 61 20.85 -2.90 -10.77
N SER A 62 20.98 -1.62 -10.38
CA SER A 62 22.12 -0.79 -10.78
C SER A 62 23.45 -1.35 -10.27
N ILE A 63 23.50 -1.77 -9.00
CA ILE A 63 24.69 -2.42 -8.42
C ILE A 63 25.00 -3.74 -9.16
N TYR A 64 23.97 -4.53 -9.48
CA TYR A 64 24.13 -5.75 -10.27
C TYR A 64 24.75 -5.48 -11.65
N ASN A 65 24.32 -4.44 -12.37
CA ASN A 65 24.88 -4.13 -13.69
C ASN A 65 26.37 -3.76 -13.64
N ASN A 66 26.86 -3.22 -12.52
CA ASN A 66 28.28 -2.88 -12.37
C ASN A 66 29.13 -4.09 -11.96
N ASN A 67 28.60 -4.94 -11.07
CA ASN A 67 29.40 -5.98 -10.40
C ASN A 67 29.01 -7.42 -10.80
N HIS A 68 27.97 -7.60 -11.62
CA HIS A 68 27.37 -8.88 -12.01
C HIS A 68 27.09 -9.86 -10.85
N SER A 69 26.84 -9.33 -9.64
CA SER A 69 26.60 -10.15 -8.45
C SER A 69 25.22 -10.81 -8.49
N SER A 70 25.18 -12.15 -8.60
CA SER A 70 23.93 -12.92 -8.57
C SER A 70 23.11 -12.69 -7.30
N VAL A 71 23.75 -12.42 -6.16
CA VAL A 71 23.07 -12.11 -4.89
C VAL A 71 22.25 -10.82 -5.00
N MET A 72 22.83 -9.76 -5.58
CA MET A 72 22.13 -8.48 -5.76
C MET A 72 20.96 -8.62 -6.73
N PHE A 73 21.12 -9.42 -7.78
CA PHE A 73 20.06 -9.73 -8.72
C PHE A 73 18.88 -10.45 -8.06
N ILE A 74 19.14 -11.48 -7.26
CA ILE A 74 18.10 -12.21 -6.52
C ILE A 74 17.37 -11.27 -5.54
N LEU A 75 18.11 -10.43 -4.80
CA LEU A 75 17.51 -9.44 -3.90
C LEU A 75 16.62 -8.44 -4.65
N ALA A 76 17.07 -7.94 -5.81
CA ALA A 76 16.26 -7.03 -6.64
C ALA A 76 14.93 -7.67 -7.07
N ILE A 77 14.95 -8.96 -7.44
CA ILE A 77 13.74 -9.73 -7.81
C ILE A 77 12.80 -9.88 -6.61
N ILE A 78 13.32 -10.16 -5.42
CA ILE A 78 12.49 -10.28 -4.20
C ILE A 78 11.71 -8.98 -3.95
N PHE A 79 12.37 -7.82 -4.07
CA PHE A 79 11.71 -6.53 -3.93
C PHE A 79 10.69 -6.25 -5.04
N ILE A 80 10.90 -6.73 -6.27
CA ILE A 80 9.90 -6.63 -7.34
C ILE A 80 8.65 -7.46 -6.98
N ILE A 81 8.83 -8.68 -6.50
CA ILE A 81 7.73 -9.58 -6.09
C ILE A 81 6.96 -9.02 -4.89
N ALA A 82 7.62 -8.28 -3.99
CA ALA A 82 6.96 -7.64 -2.85
C ALA A 82 5.95 -6.54 -3.27
N VAL A 83 6.11 -5.91 -4.44
CA VAL A 83 5.20 -4.87 -4.95
C VAL A 83 3.76 -5.37 -5.08
N PRO A 84 3.45 -6.42 -5.87
CA PRO A 84 2.10 -6.94 -5.97
C PRO A 84 1.60 -7.50 -4.63
N PHE A 85 2.49 -8.05 -3.79
CA PHE A 85 2.10 -8.51 -2.45
C PHE A 85 1.51 -7.39 -1.59
N TYR A 86 2.14 -6.20 -1.56
CA TYR A 86 1.60 -5.06 -0.82
C TYR A 86 0.30 -4.51 -1.43
N MET A 87 0.17 -4.50 -2.76
CA MET A 87 -1.09 -4.12 -3.43
C MET A 87 -2.22 -5.08 -3.08
N LEU A 88 -1.98 -6.40 -3.12
CA LEU A 88 -2.95 -7.42 -2.72
C LEU A 88 -3.32 -7.32 -1.24
N LYS A 89 -2.37 -6.96 -0.37
CA LYS A 89 -2.63 -6.72 1.04
C LYS A 89 -3.55 -5.52 1.26
N ASN A 90 -3.39 -4.46 0.48
CA ASN A 90 -4.33 -3.34 0.46
C ASN A 90 -5.73 -3.83 0.05
N LEU A 91 -5.85 -4.56 -1.05
CA LEU A 91 -7.13 -5.12 -1.51
C LEU A 91 -7.80 -6.00 -0.42
N TYR A 92 -7.04 -6.91 0.18
CA TYR A 92 -7.50 -7.76 1.29
C TYR A 92 -8.02 -6.94 2.48
N LEU A 93 -7.27 -5.91 2.90
CA LEU A 93 -7.69 -5.06 4.02
C LEU A 93 -8.94 -4.24 3.68
N GLY A 94 -9.05 -3.75 2.43
CA GLY A 94 -10.24 -3.04 1.96
C GLY A 94 -11.49 -3.91 2.03
N ILE A 95 -11.42 -5.15 1.52
CA ILE A 95 -12.51 -6.14 1.58
C ILE A 95 -12.82 -6.48 3.04
N LYS A 96 -11.80 -6.77 3.85
CA LYS A 96 -11.98 -7.09 5.29
C LYS A 96 -12.71 -5.98 6.03
N VAL A 97 -12.33 -4.72 5.80
CA VAL A 97 -13.02 -3.57 6.39
C VAL A 97 -14.45 -3.47 5.86
N LEU A 98 -14.71 -3.81 4.59
CA LEU A 98 -16.03 -3.72 3.95
C LEU A 98 -17.02 -4.78 4.46
N ILE A 99 -16.53 -5.95 4.85
CA ILE A 99 -17.38 -7.04 5.37
C ILE A 99 -17.45 -7.09 6.89
N SER A 100 -16.54 -6.41 7.62
CA SER A 100 -16.50 -6.44 9.09
C SER A 100 -17.84 -6.02 9.73
N GLU A 101 -18.44 -6.89 10.52
CA GLU A 101 -19.65 -6.58 11.31
C GLU A 101 -19.25 -5.78 12.57
N LYS A 102 -19.20 -4.45 12.47
CA LYS A 102 -19.11 -3.52 13.61
C LYS A 102 -19.79 -2.18 13.33
#